data_AF-A0A0N0NBS1-F1
#
_entry.id   AF-A0A0N0NBS1-F1
#
_cell.length_a   1.000
_cell.length_b   1.000
_cell.length_c   1.000
_cell.angle_alpha   90.00
_cell.angle_beta   90.00
_cell.angle_gamma   90.00
#
_symmetry.space_group_name_H-M   'P 1'
#
loop_
_entity.id
_entity.type
_entity.pdbx_description
1 polymer ?
#
loop_
_entity_poly.entity_id
_entity_poly.type
_entity_poly.pdbx_seq_one_letter_code
_entity_poly.pdbx_strand_id
1 'polypeptide(L)'
;MDEHDERGMTMTGVDPDRLDDQQLMKELETIHRTRHDTLLYGSNDALRAHNGRMAQLEGEYLRRNPRRFVSPGRTRDGARERAVGVDEVRPRRAPAGSRTSGEGGGPAGTPVGKWGPGRPGTTNGPGGA
;
A
#
# COMPACT_ATOMS: atom_id res chain seq x y z
N MET A 1 20.77 25.22 -2.45
CA MET A 1 21.70 24.10 -2.21
C MET A 1 20.80 22.89 -2.09
N ASP A 2 20.40 22.35 -3.23
CA ASP A 2 19.47 21.22 -3.31
C ASP A 2 20.32 19.95 -3.40
N GLU A 3 20.85 19.55 -2.25
CA GLU A 3 21.76 18.39 -2.07
C GLU A 3 21.04 17.03 -2.23
N HIS A 4 19.82 17.02 -2.77
CA HIS A 4 18.98 15.82 -2.90
C HIS A 4 18.96 15.22 -4.30
N ASP A 5 19.45 15.93 -5.33
CA ASP A 5 19.43 15.43 -6.73
C ASP A 5 20.63 14.51 -7.07
N GLU A 6 21.71 14.52 -6.29
CA GLU A 6 22.94 13.79 -6.65
C GLU A 6 22.97 12.33 -6.19
N ARG A 7 22.05 11.88 -5.32
CA ARG A 7 21.99 10.48 -4.84
C ARG A 7 21.00 9.57 -5.57
N GLY A 8 20.23 10.10 -6.53
CA GLY A 8 19.18 9.35 -7.24
C GLY A 8 19.51 8.89 -8.66
N MET A 9 20.58 9.40 -9.27
CA MET A 9 20.74 9.37 -10.74
C MET A 9 21.75 8.34 -11.28
N THR A 10 22.42 7.56 -10.43
CA THR A 10 23.27 6.43 -10.88
C THR A 10 22.49 5.13 -11.10
N MET A 11 21.17 5.21 -11.29
CA MET A 11 20.25 4.09 -11.52
C MET A 11 20.35 3.45 -12.90
N THR A 12 21.32 3.85 -13.73
CA THR A 12 21.79 3.04 -14.88
C THR A 12 22.67 1.89 -14.38
N GLY A 13 22.21 1.20 -13.34
CA GLY A 13 22.96 0.14 -12.70
C GLY A 13 22.97 -1.12 -13.54
N VAL A 14 24.00 -1.91 -13.30
CA VAL A 14 24.34 -3.20 -13.92
C VAL A 14 23.11 -4.06 -14.19
N ASP A 15 23.13 -4.76 -15.33
CA ASP A 15 22.12 -5.75 -15.72
C ASP A 15 21.87 -6.74 -14.57
N PRO A 16 20.61 -6.98 -14.15
CA PRO A 16 20.28 -7.93 -13.09
C PRO A 16 20.94 -9.30 -13.26
N ASP A 17 21.08 -9.78 -14.50
CA ASP A 17 21.64 -11.10 -14.79
C ASP A 17 23.16 -11.16 -14.47
N ARG A 18 23.81 -10.01 -14.33
CA ARG A 18 25.24 -9.87 -14.00
C ARG A 18 25.49 -9.59 -12.52
N LEU A 19 24.45 -9.37 -11.71
CA LEU A 19 24.59 -9.16 -10.28
C LEU A 19 24.81 -10.50 -9.57
N ASP A 20 25.75 -10.55 -8.62
CA ASP A 20 25.78 -11.66 -7.66
C ASP A 20 24.58 -11.61 -6.69
N ASP A 21 24.35 -12.68 -5.93
CA ASP A 21 23.18 -12.76 -5.06
C ASP A 21 23.18 -11.68 -3.95
N GLN A 22 24.34 -11.32 -3.41
CA GLN A 22 24.41 -10.30 -2.36
C GLN A 22 24.14 -8.91 -2.93
N GLN A 23 24.69 -8.62 -4.10
CA GLN A 23 24.43 -7.39 -4.83
C GLN A 23 22.96 -7.28 -5.23
N LEU A 24 22.37 -8.35 -5.75
CA LEU A 24 20.94 -8.39 -6.11
C LEU A 24 20.05 -8.09 -4.89
N MET A 25 20.34 -8.70 -3.73
CA MET A 25 19.59 -8.43 -2.51
C MET A 25 19.75 -6.98 -2.02
N LYS A 26 20.95 -6.41 -2.11
CA LYS A 26 21.22 -5.01 -1.75
C LYS A 26 20.51 -4.02 -2.67
N GLU A 27 20.50 -4.30 -3.97
CA GLU A 27 19.81 -3.48 -4.98
C GLU A 27 18.29 -3.55 -4.78
N LEU A 28 17.74 -4.73 -4.47
CA LEU A 28 16.32 -4.91 -4.13
C LEU A 28 15.91 -4.11 -2.88
N GLU A 29 16.72 -4.18 -1.82
CA GLU A 29 16.47 -3.38 -0.62
C GLU A 29 16.47 -1.88 -0.94
N THR A 30 17.46 -1.43 -1.71
CA THR A 30 17.64 -0.02 -2.07
C THR A 30 16.48 0.50 -2.92
N ILE A 31 16.08 -0.25 -3.96
CA ILE A 31 15.00 0.16 -4.87
C ILE A 31 13.63 0.15 -4.18
N HIS A 32 13.40 -0.77 -3.24
CA HIS A 32 12.16 -0.78 -2.46
C HIS A 32 12.11 0.37 -1.46
N ARG A 33 13.24 0.73 -0.84
CA ARG A 33 13.32 1.85 0.11
C ARG A 33 12.95 3.18 -0.56
N THR A 34 13.44 3.44 -1.77
CA THR A 34 13.24 4.72 -2.46
C THR A 34 11.96 4.78 -3.31
N ARG A 35 11.14 3.72 -3.30
CA ARG A 35 9.90 3.64 -4.09
C ARG A 35 8.92 4.74 -3.75
N HIS A 36 8.71 5.00 -2.45
CA HIS A 36 7.71 5.97 -2.01
C HIS A 36 8.14 7.40 -2.36
N ASP A 37 9.42 7.72 -2.14
CA ASP A 37 9.99 9.02 -2.50
C ASP A 37 9.92 9.26 -4.01
N THR A 38 10.27 8.26 -4.81
CA THR A 38 10.18 8.34 -6.29
C THR A 38 8.73 8.50 -6.76
N LEU A 39 7.77 7.86 -6.08
CA LEU A 39 6.35 7.99 -6.40
C LEU A 39 5.79 9.39 -6.10
N LEU A 40 6.22 10.01 -5.00
CA LEU A 40 5.69 11.31 -4.57
C LEU A 40 6.40 12.50 -5.24
N TYR A 41 7.70 12.39 -5.46
CA TYR A 41 8.56 13.53 -5.83
C TYR A 41 9.33 13.33 -7.13
N GLY A 42 9.33 12.12 -7.69
CA GLY A 42 9.98 11.83 -8.95
C GLY A 42 9.22 12.39 -10.16
N SER A 43 9.95 12.71 -11.23
CA SER A 43 9.32 12.98 -12.53
C SER A 43 8.65 11.72 -13.09
N ASN A 44 7.74 11.88 -14.05
CA ASN A 44 7.10 10.73 -14.72
C ASN A 44 8.12 9.78 -15.36
N ASP A 45 9.21 10.32 -15.92
CA ASP A 45 10.27 9.51 -16.53
C ASP A 45 11.10 8.78 -15.48
N ALA A 46 11.42 9.45 -14.36
CA ALA A 46 12.09 8.82 -13.22
C ALA A 46 11.25 7.68 -12.65
N LEU A 47 9.94 7.88 -12.47
CA LEU A 47 9.02 6.85 -12.01
C LEU A 47 8.93 5.67 -12.98
N ARG A 48 8.89 5.94 -14.29
CA ARG A 48 8.89 4.89 -15.33
C ARG A 48 10.17 4.05 -15.27
N ALA A 49 11.33 4.70 -15.21
CA ALA A 49 12.62 4.02 -15.12
C ALA A 49 12.73 3.20 -13.83
N HIS A 50 12.29 3.76 -12.70
CA HIS A 50 12.27 3.09 -11.40
C HIS A 50 11.38 1.84 -11.41
N ASN A 51 10.17 1.92 -11.96
CA ASN A 51 9.27 0.77 -12.11
C ASN A 51 9.87 -0.32 -13.00
N GLY A 52 10.51 0.06 -14.11
CA GLY A 52 11.17 -0.88 -15.00
C GLY A 52 12.31 -1.64 -14.30
N ARG A 53 13.19 -0.91 -13.61
CA ARG A 53 14.31 -1.50 -12.85
C ARG A 53 13.82 -2.40 -11.71
N MET A 54 12.76 -2.01 -11.01
CA MET A 54 12.15 -2.81 -9.94
C MET A 54 11.63 -4.15 -10.48
N ALA A 55 10.89 -4.12 -11.58
CA ALA A 55 10.38 -5.34 -12.21
C ALA A 55 11.51 -6.28 -12.68
N GLN A 56 12.59 -5.73 -13.20
CA GLN A 56 13.77 -6.49 -13.64
C GLN A 56 14.46 -7.21 -12.48
N LEU A 57 14.74 -6.51 -11.38
CA LEU A 57 15.40 -7.08 -10.20
C LEU A 57 14.50 -8.13 -9.50
N GLU A 58 13.21 -7.84 -9.36
CA GLU A 58 12.24 -8.80 -8.80
C GLU A 58 12.11 -10.05 -9.65
N GLY A 59 12.11 -9.88 -10.97
CA GLY A 59 12.09 -10.97 -11.95
C GLY A 59 13.31 -11.87 -11.81
N GLU A 60 14.51 -11.27 -11.70
CA GLU A 60 15.73 -12.06 -11.53
C GLU A 60 15.75 -12.82 -10.20
N TYR A 61 15.35 -12.17 -9.10
CA TYR A 61 15.23 -12.85 -7.82
C TYR A 61 14.28 -14.05 -7.89
N LEU A 62 13.13 -13.89 -8.55
CA LEU A 62 12.16 -14.96 -8.77
C LEU A 62 12.71 -16.12 -9.61
N ARG A 63 13.48 -15.82 -10.66
CA ARG A 63 14.15 -16.84 -11.48
C ARG A 63 15.16 -17.66 -10.68
N ARG A 64 15.97 -17.01 -9.84
CA ARG A 64 16.96 -17.68 -8.97
C ARG A 64 16.31 -18.45 -7.81
N ASN A 65 15.13 -18.02 -7.36
CA ASN A 65 14.46 -18.54 -6.16
C ASN A 65 13.07 -19.12 -6.45
N PRO A 66 12.96 -20.18 -7.29
CA PRO A 66 11.65 -20.76 -7.65
C PRO A 66 10.94 -21.42 -6.46
N ARG A 67 11.69 -21.79 -5.41
CA ARG A 67 11.19 -22.40 -4.17
C ARG A 67 11.15 -21.44 -2.99
N ARG A 68 11.06 -20.12 -3.22
CA ARG A 68 11.03 -19.14 -2.13
C ARG A 68 9.90 -19.44 -1.15
N PHE A 69 10.15 -19.19 0.12
CA PHE A 69 9.11 -19.32 1.14
C PHE A 69 8.08 -18.21 0.96
N VAL A 70 6.81 -18.59 0.82
CA VAL A 70 5.67 -17.68 0.83
C VAL A 70 4.95 -17.86 2.16
N SER A 71 4.87 -16.79 2.96
CA SER A 71 4.13 -16.83 4.22
C SER A 71 2.67 -17.19 3.94
N PRO A 72 2.12 -18.27 4.54
CA PRO A 72 0.72 -18.66 4.34
C PRO A 72 -0.25 -17.52 4.65
N GLY A 73 0.08 -16.68 5.65
CA GLY A 73 -0.74 -15.54 6.01
C GLY A 73 -0.91 -14.47 4.91
N ARG A 74 0.00 -14.46 3.93
CA ARG A 74 0.01 -13.55 2.76
C ARG A 74 -0.60 -14.19 1.51
N THR A 75 -1.06 -15.43 1.58
CA THR A 75 -1.81 -16.08 0.50
C THR A 75 -3.31 -15.87 0.67
N ARG A 76 -4.06 -16.02 -0.43
CA ARG A 76 -5.52 -16.00 -0.39
C ARG A 76 -6.07 -17.16 0.43
N ASP A 77 -5.45 -18.33 0.33
CA ASP A 77 -5.90 -19.53 1.03
C ASP A 77 -5.67 -19.40 2.54
N GLY A 78 -4.50 -18.91 2.97
CA GLY A 78 -4.27 -18.63 4.39
C GLY A 78 -5.13 -17.48 4.93
N ALA A 79 -5.59 -16.54 4.09
CA ALA A 79 -6.61 -15.57 4.49
C ALA A 79 -7.99 -16.22 4.70
N ARG A 80 -8.35 -17.22 3.89
CA ARG A 80 -9.59 -17.99 4.03
C ARG A 80 -9.56 -18.89 5.27
N GLU A 81 -8.46 -19.57 5.53
CA GLU A 81 -8.27 -20.41 6.74
C GLU A 81 -8.44 -19.59 8.02
N ARG A 82 -7.88 -18.37 8.08
CA ARG A 82 -8.10 -17.45 9.21
C ARG A 82 -9.55 -17.02 9.34
N ALA A 83 -10.25 -16.74 8.24
CA ALA A 83 -11.65 -16.34 8.25
C ALA A 83 -12.56 -17.47 8.79
N VAL A 84 -12.27 -18.72 8.44
CA VAL A 84 -12.98 -19.89 8.96
C VAL A 84 -12.71 -20.06 10.47
N GLY A 85 -11.47 -19.85 10.92
CA GLY A 85 -11.12 -19.95 12.35
C GLY A 85 -11.68 -18.85 13.26
N VAL A 86 -12.01 -17.65 12.73
CA VAL A 86 -12.67 -16.60 13.54
C VAL A 86 -14.19 -16.74 13.65
N ASP A 87 -14.84 -17.43 12.71
CA ASP A 87 -16.29 -17.70 12.82
C ASP A 87 -16.60 -18.79 13.86
N GLU A 88 -15.68 -19.75 14.06
CA GLU A 88 -15.83 -20.80 15.08
C GLU A 88 -15.61 -20.29 16.52
N VAL A 89 -14.77 -19.26 16.71
CA VAL A 89 -14.43 -18.72 18.04
C VAL A 89 -15.34 -17.57 18.48
N ARG A 90 -16.21 -17.03 17.60
CA ARG A 90 -17.20 -16.03 18.03
C ARG A 90 -18.32 -16.75 18.78
N PRO A 91 -18.46 -16.59 20.12
CA PRO A 91 -19.56 -17.22 20.83
C PRO A 91 -20.87 -16.75 20.21
N ARG A 92 -21.70 -17.72 19.82
CA ARG A 92 -23.03 -17.52 19.27
C ARG A 92 -23.79 -16.63 20.26
N ARG A 93 -23.96 -15.35 19.93
CA ARG A 93 -24.65 -14.38 20.78
C ARG A 93 -26.01 -14.98 21.14
N ALA A 94 -26.21 -15.27 22.43
CA ALA A 94 -27.47 -15.81 22.93
C ALA A 94 -28.63 -14.93 22.43
N PRO A 95 -29.77 -15.52 22.04
CA PRO A 95 -30.91 -14.74 21.59
C PRO A 95 -31.29 -13.78 22.72
N ALA A 96 -31.20 -12.48 22.44
CA ALA A 96 -31.68 -11.46 23.37
C ALA A 96 -33.16 -11.76 23.62
N GLY A 97 -33.51 -12.07 24.87
CA GLY A 97 -34.88 -12.30 25.29
C GLY A 97 -35.81 -11.21 24.74
N SER A 98 -37.01 -11.65 24.35
CA SER A 98 -38.09 -10.81 23.84
C SER A 98 -38.27 -9.58 24.71
N ARG A 99 -37.74 -8.44 24.27
CA ARG A 99 -38.06 -7.15 24.86
C ARG A 99 -39.44 -6.79 24.37
N THR A 100 -40.38 -6.81 25.30
CA THR A 100 -41.73 -6.29 25.15
C THR A 100 -41.68 -4.85 24.67
N SER A 101 -42.62 -4.54 23.79
CA SER A 101 -42.87 -3.25 23.16
C SER A 101 -42.75 -2.06 24.13
N GLY A 102 -42.00 -1.05 23.70
CA GLY A 102 -41.91 0.26 24.34
C GLY A 102 -41.36 1.24 23.30
N GLU A 103 -42.22 2.14 22.83
CA GLU A 103 -41.99 3.17 21.83
C GLU A 103 -40.78 4.07 22.14
N GLY A 104 -40.10 4.55 21.10
CA GLY A 104 -39.20 5.71 21.21
C GLY A 104 -38.02 5.74 20.23
N GLY A 105 -38.22 6.39 19.07
CA GLY A 105 -37.23 7.15 18.29
C GLY A 105 -35.83 6.56 18.07
N GLY A 106 -35.61 5.93 16.91
CA GLY A 106 -34.28 5.49 16.48
C GLY A 106 -33.35 6.65 16.09
N PRO A 107 -32.07 6.66 16.53
CA PRO A 107 -31.07 7.59 16.00
C PRO A 107 -30.63 7.16 14.59
N ALA A 108 -30.62 8.14 13.68
CA ALA A 108 -30.11 8.03 12.32
C ALA A 108 -28.66 7.52 12.30
N GLY A 109 -28.41 6.55 11.40
CA GLY A 109 -27.10 5.94 11.21
C GLY A 109 -26.02 6.94 10.80
N THR A 110 -24.79 6.67 11.21
CA THR A 110 -23.57 7.39 10.81
C THR A 110 -22.46 6.34 10.60
N PRO A 111 -21.53 6.47 9.62
CA PRO A 111 -21.64 6.99 8.26
C PRO A 111 -21.05 6.01 7.21
N VAL A 112 -21.65 5.93 6.03
CA VAL A 112 -20.99 5.37 4.85
C VAL A 112 -20.16 6.47 4.18
N GLY A 113 -18.93 6.15 3.77
CA GLY A 113 -18.18 6.85 2.71
C GLY A 113 -17.98 8.36 2.84
N LYS A 114 -16.85 8.77 3.41
CA LYS A 114 -16.33 10.15 3.28
C LYS A 114 -15.00 10.17 2.52
N TRP A 115 -15.05 9.84 1.24
CA TRP A 115 -14.12 10.41 0.27
C TRP A 115 -14.86 11.59 -0.35
N GLY A 116 -14.87 12.72 0.37
CA GLY A 116 -15.56 13.92 -0.10
C GLY A 116 -14.83 14.52 -1.30
N PRO A 117 -15.54 15.02 -2.33
CA PRO A 117 -14.94 15.86 -3.36
C PRO A 117 -14.53 17.21 -2.75
N GLY A 118 -13.39 17.73 -3.19
CA GLY A 118 -12.83 18.99 -2.75
C GLY A 118 -13.80 20.16 -2.86
N ARG A 119 -13.70 21.10 -1.93
CA ARG A 119 -14.35 22.41 -2.07
C ARG A 119 -13.40 23.38 -2.78
N PRO A 120 -13.89 24.18 -3.74
CA PRO A 120 -13.13 25.22 -4.42
C PRO A 120 -12.84 26.41 -3.49
N GLY A 121 -11.76 27.11 -3.79
CA GLY A 121 -11.24 28.23 -3.00
C GLY A 121 -12.24 29.37 -2.81
N THR A 122 -12.26 29.91 -1.59
CA THR A 122 -12.83 31.22 -1.29
C THR A 122 -11.73 32.25 -1.49
N THR A 123 -11.90 33.10 -2.49
CA THR A 123 -11.27 34.42 -2.57
C THR A 123 -11.84 35.29 -1.45
N ASN A 124 -11.00 35.77 -0.55
CA ASN A 124 -11.37 36.89 0.32
C ASN A 124 -10.90 38.19 -0.33
N GLY A 125 -11.87 38.96 -0.82
CA GLY A 125 -11.75 40.39 -1.04
C GLY A 125 -13.10 41.02 -0.70
N PRO A 126 -13.12 41.96 0.25
CA PRO A 126 -13.86 43.23 0.08
C PRO A 126 -12.97 44.40 0.56
N GLY A 127 -13.00 45.62 0.01
CA GLY A 127 -14.01 46.35 -0.73
C GLY A 127 -14.17 47.74 -0.06
N GLY A 128 -14.09 48.83 -0.86
CA GLY A 128 -14.45 50.21 -0.47
C GLY A 128 -13.35 51.03 0.20
N ALA A 129 -13.11 52.30 -0.08
CA ALA A 129 -13.86 53.34 -0.80
C ALA A 129 -12.90 54.41 -1.34
#